data_AF-A0A7R8H0P3-F1
#
_entry.id   AF-A0A7R8H0P3-F1
#
_cell.length_a   1.000
_cell.length_b   1.000
_cell.length_c   1.000
_cell.angle_alpha   90.00
_cell.angle_beta   90.00
_cell.angle_gamma   90.00
#
_symmetry.space_group_name_H-M   'P 1'
#
loop_
_entity.id
_entity.type
_entity.pdbx_description
1 polymer ?
#
loop_
_entity_poly.entity_id
_entity_poly.type
_entity_poly.pdbx_seq_one_letter_code
_entity_poly.pdbx_strand_id
1 'polypeptide(L)'
;MEILMQTTLNQGGKGIRAACMIRAGEVILREKPLLKVSNDIFEGPVDVIDERLTKQLDRMSSKDREIFFNLIDSHDSAALFPLWLGSHRLPGFSCNRRYTPGKEINVSYLPSLAQGTDIKKIRQHYLKYWYHFDCTCNICVMDNTKVVRNDRLRRKIKIVQARLEDVMCSFTIDELNTFLDNLNLIRGVKIPYLLNVLEKVLENALELNDIKLASKLIVRGGDNGRHYWRCEGFEKLGG
;
A
#
# COMPACT_ATOMS: atom_id res chain seq x y z
N MET A 1 7.62 -11.25 24.87
CA MET A 1 6.44 -11.99 24.36
C MET A 1 6.52 -11.94 22.85
N GLU A 2 6.69 -13.09 22.19
CA GLU A 2 6.75 -13.12 20.72
C GLU A 2 5.34 -12.88 20.16
N ILE A 3 5.19 -11.85 19.33
CA ILE A 3 3.93 -11.51 18.65
C ILE A 3 3.76 -12.36 17.38
N LEU A 4 4.87 -12.88 16.85
CA LEU A 4 4.98 -13.55 15.56
C LEU A 4 5.62 -14.93 15.70
N MET A 5 5.16 -15.87 14.90
CA MET A 5 5.72 -17.22 14.80
C MET A 5 6.04 -17.53 13.34
N GLN A 6 7.25 -18.00 13.06
CA GLN A 6 7.62 -18.46 11.72
C GLN A 6 6.92 -19.79 11.40
N THR A 7 6.50 -19.97 10.15
CA THR A 7 5.79 -21.17 9.71
C THR A 7 6.23 -21.57 8.30
N THR A 8 6.04 -22.84 7.94
CA THR A 8 6.13 -23.30 6.56
C THR A 8 4.77 -23.10 5.89
N LEU A 9 4.76 -22.47 4.73
CA LEU A 9 3.57 -22.28 3.90
C LEU A 9 3.31 -23.53 3.04
N ASN A 10 2.07 -23.71 2.60
CA ASN A 10 1.63 -24.90 1.85
C ASN A 10 2.41 -25.14 0.55
N GLN A 11 3.10 -24.12 0.02
CA GLN A 11 3.91 -24.19 -1.20
C GLN A 11 5.42 -24.32 -0.90
N GLY A 12 5.81 -24.67 0.33
CA GLY A 12 7.20 -24.84 0.73
C GLY A 12 7.93 -23.54 1.12
N GLY A 13 7.29 -22.38 0.92
CA GLY A 13 7.83 -21.08 1.36
C GLY A 13 7.81 -20.91 2.89
N LYS A 14 8.54 -19.91 3.39
CA LYS A 14 8.46 -19.47 4.79
C LYS A 14 7.46 -18.33 4.92
N GLY A 15 6.67 -18.33 5.98
CA GLY A 15 5.69 -17.28 6.28
C GLY A 15 5.65 -16.94 7.77
N ILE A 16 4.80 -15.97 8.12
CA ILE A 16 4.62 -15.51 9.49
C ILE A 16 3.15 -15.68 9.90
N ARG A 17 2.93 -16.24 11.09
CA ARG A 17 1.61 -16.30 11.75
C ARG A 17 1.61 -15.46 13.01
N ALA A 18 0.44 -14.95 13.37
CA ALA A 18 0.24 -14.30 14.66
C ALA A 18 0.39 -15.32 15.80
N ALA A 19 1.32 -15.10 16.73
CA ALA A 19 1.49 -15.94 17.91
C ALA A 19 0.42 -15.64 18.98
N CYS A 20 -0.07 -14.40 19.00
CA CYS A 20 -1.12 -13.93 19.89
C CYS A 20 -2.21 -13.17 19.12
N MET A 21 -3.20 -12.63 19.85
CA MET A 21 -4.21 -11.76 19.25
C MET A 21 -3.61 -10.39 18.97
N ILE A 22 -3.70 -9.93 17.71
CA ILE A 22 -3.20 -8.62 17.29
C ILE A 22 -4.41 -7.72 16.98
N ARG A 23 -4.47 -6.52 17.55
CA ARG A 23 -5.58 -5.56 17.33
C ARG A 23 -5.30 -4.69 16.12
N ALA A 24 -6.35 -4.26 15.41
CA ALA A 24 -6.18 -3.31 14.32
C ALA A 24 -5.47 -2.03 14.80
N GLY A 25 -4.48 -1.56 14.03
CA GLY A 25 -3.62 -0.43 14.37
C GLY A 25 -2.38 -0.81 15.19
N GLU A 26 -2.29 -2.02 15.72
CA GLU A 26 -1.15 -2.49 16.50
C GLU A 26 0.06 -2.71 15.58
N VAL A 27 1.25 -2.30 16.06
CA VAL A 27 2.52 -2.48 15.36
C VAL A 27 2.97 -3.93 15.52
N ILE A 28 3.03 -4.64 14.39
CA ILE A 28 3.38 -6.05 14.32
C ILE A 28 4.89 -6.25 14.28
N LEU A 29 5.58 -5.41 13.51
CA LEU A 29 6.99 -5.56 13.23
C LEU A 29 7.63 -4.18 13.13
N ARG A 30 8.78 -4.02 13.76
CA ARG A 30 9.69 -2.88 13.56
C ARG A 30 10.99 -3.46 13.07
N GLU A 31 11.29 -3.25 11.81
CA GLU A 31 12.58 -3.67 11.27
C GLU A 31 13.57 -2.54 11.44
N LYS A 32 14.77 -2.88 11.91
CA LYS A 32 15.91 -1.99 11.80
C LYS A 32 16.33 -2.02 10.34
N PRO A 33 16.34 -0.88 9.63
CA PRO A 33 16.75 -0.87 8.23
C PRO A 33 18.20 -1.36 8.12
N LEU A 34 18.45 -2.30 7.20
CA LEU A 34 19.80 -2.78 6.91
C LEU A 34 20.64 -1.65 6.30
N LEU A 35 20.09 -0.96 5.31
CA LEU A 35 20.71 0.19 4.66
C LEU A 35 19.94 1.47 4.97
N LYS A 36 20.67 2.58 5.11
CA LYS A 36 20.11 3.92 5.24
C LYS A 36 20.57 4.75 4.05
N VAL A 37 19.64 5.09 3.18
CA VAL A 37 19.88 5.93 2.01
C VAL A 37 19.09 7.22 2.21
N SER A 38 19.77 8.36 2.18
CA SER A 38 19.13 9.67 2.23
C SER A 38 18.67 10.11 0.83
N ASN A 39 17.64 10.94 0.74
CA ASN A 39 16.99 11.28 -0.54
C ASN A 39 17.94 12.00 -1.52
N ASP A 40 18.86 12.82 -1.01
CA ASP A 40 19.93 13.48 -1.78
C ASP A 40 20.81 12.51 -2.57
N ILE A 41 20.90 11.24 -2.14
CA ILE A 41 21.66 10.21 -2.83
C ILE A 41 20.89 9.70 -4.05
N PHE A 42 19.57 9.54 -3.96
CA PHE A 42 18.75 9.01 -5.06
C PHE A 42 18.67 9.95 -6.26
N GLU A 43 18.88 11.23 -6.04
CA GLU A 43 18.93 12.26 -7.08
C GLU A 43 20.36 12.45 -7.65
N GLY A 44 21.36 11.76 -7.08
CA GLY A 44 22.76 11.85 -7.48
C GLY A 44 23.16 10.88 -8.60
N PRO A 45 24.41 11.00 -9.10
CA PRO A 45 24.99 10.06 -10.06
C PRO A 45 25.03 8.61 -9.53
N VAL A 46 24.76 7.63 -10.40
CA VAL A 46 24.64 6.20 -10.03
C VAL A 46 25.90 5.67 -9.33
N ASP A 47 27.08 6.09 -9.78
CA ASP A 47 28.38 5.74 -9.18
C ASP A 47 28.51 6.18 -7.72
N VAL A 48 27.95 7.35 -7.37
CA VAL A 48 27.92 7.85 -5.99
C VAL A 48 26.99 7.01 -5.11
N ILE A 49 25.86 6.54 -5.69
CA ILE A 49 24.93 5.64 -5.01
C ILE A 49 25.64 4.32 -4.71
N ASP A 50 26.25 3.71 -5.72
CA ASP A 50 26.93 2.41 -5.62
C ASP A 50 28.09 2.47 -4.61
N GLU A 51 28.92 3.52 -4.65
CA GLU A 51 30.02 3.69 -3.70
C GLU A 51 29.50 3.79 -2.25
N ARG A 52 28.42 4.55 -2.04
CA ARG A 52 27.85 4.76 -0.70
C ARG A 52 27.13 3.52 -0.18
N LEU A 53 26.47 2.75 -1.03
CA LEU A 53 25.88 1.45 -0.69
C LEU A 53 26.98 0.44 -0.34
N THR A 54 28.03 0.34 -1.16
CA THR A 54 29.18 -0.55 -0.93
C THR A 54 29.83 -0.25 0.42
N LYS A 55 30.10 1.04 0.73
CA LYS A 55 30.64 1.45 2.03
C LYS A 55 29.75 1.07 3.21
N GLN A 56 28.43 1.05 3.05
CA GLN A 56 27.53 0.59 4.10
C GLN A 56 27.60 -0.92 4.28
N LEU A 57 27.63 -1.68 3.19
CA LEU A 57 27.75 -3.14 3.22
C LEU A 57 29.06 -3.60 3.82
N ASP A 58 30.17 -2.93 3.50
CA ASP A 58 31.49 -3.27 4.06
C ASP A 58 31.56 -3.08 5.58
N ARG A 59 30.76 -2.14 6.11
CA ARG A 59 30.66 -1.87 7.55
C ARG A 59 29.71 -2.84 8.27
N MET A 60 28.93 -3.64 7.56
CA MET A 60 28.01 -4.60 8.17
C MET A 60 28.73 -5.83 8.70
N SER A 61 28.13 -6.50 9.69
CA SER A 61 28.59 -7.82 10.14
C SER A 61 28.42 -8.86 9.01
N SER A 62 29.19 -9.94 9.04
CA SER A 62 29.05 -11.01 8.03
C SER A 62 27.64 -11.58 7.99
N LYS A 63 26.97 -11.68 9.15
CA LYS A 63 25.58 -12.12 9.28
C LYS A 63 24.60 -11.15 8.64
N ASP A 64 24.75 -9.85 8.86
CA ASP A 64 23.86 -8.84 8.25
C ASP A 64 24.08 -8.72 6.73
N ARG A 65 25.33 -8.87 6.27
CA ARG A 65 25.65 -8.97 4.83
C ARG A 65 25.00 -10.20 4.20
N GLU A 66 25.06 -11.35 4.87
CA GLU A 66 24.40 -12.57 4.40
C GLU A 66 22.88 -12.37 4.29
N ILE A 67 22.25 -11.72 5.29
CA ILE A 67 20.83 -11.35 5.19
C ILE A 67 20.59 -10.43 3.98
N PHE A 68 21.43 -9.42 3.78
CA PHE A 68 21.31 -8.51 2.64
C PHE A 68 21.43 -9.23 1.30
N PHE A 69 22.42 -10.11 1.13
CA PHE A 69 22.58 -10.87 -0.12
C PHE A 69 21.45 -11.87 -0.33
N ASN A 70 20.94 -12.50 0.74
CA ASN A 70 19.75 -13.34 0.66
C ASN A 70 18.46 -12.55 0.29
N LEU A 71 18.43 -11.25 0.55
CA LEU A 71 17.35 -10.34 0.08
C LEU A 71 17.55 -9.91 -1.37
N ILE A 72 18.79 -9.81 -1.86
CA ILE A 72 19.10 -9.50 -3.27
C ILE A 72 18.86 -10.72 -4.17
N ASP A 73 19.20 -11.91 -3.68
CA ASP A 73 19.08 -13.17 -4.44
C ASP A 73 17.62 -13.64 -4.60
N SER A 74 16.66 -12.96 -3.96
CA SER A 74 15.28 -12.90 -4.47
C SER A 74 15.22 -11.90 -5.62
N HIS A 75 15.82 -12.28 -6.75
CA HIS A 75 15.86 -11.46 -7.96
C HIS A 75 14.45 -10.93 -8.30
N ASP A 76 14.39 -9.62 -8.55
CA ASP A 76 13.26 -8.83 -9.09
C ASP A 76 12.28 -8.10 -8.12
N SER A 77 12.86 -7.17 -7.32
CA SER A 77 12.25 -5.91 -6.80
C SER A 77 11.04 -6.00 -5.83
N ALA A 78 11.33 -6.05 -4.53
CA ALA A 78 10.39 -5.73 -3.47
C ALA A 78 10.33 -4.21 -3.21
N ALA A 79 9.32 -3.51 -3.74
CA ALA A 79 9.01 -2.15 -3.35
C ALA A 79 8.35 -2.14 -1.95
N LEU A 80 9.18 -2.08 -0.92
CA LEU A 80 8.75 -1.76 0.44
C LEU A 80 8.36 -0.28 0.49
N PHE A 81 7.06 0.02 0.57
CA PHE A 81 6.59 1.36 0.91
C PHE A 81 6.91 1.65 2.38
N PRO A 82 7.81 2.60 2.71
CA PRO A 82 8.06 2.96 4.09
C PRO A 82 7.00 3.96 4.52
N LEU A 83 6.38 3.73 5.69
CA LEU A 83 5.68 4.78 6.43
C LEU A 83 6.73 5.78 6.93
N TRP A 84 7.10 6.75 6.09
CA TRP A 84 7.89 7.91 6.50
C TRP A 84 6.96 8.91 7.19
N LEU A 85 6.83 8.78 8.51
CA LEU A 85 6.43 9.90 9.36
C LEU A 85 7.70 10.51 9.92
N GLY A 86 7.87 11.82 9.72
CA GLY A 86 9.05 12.58 10.10
C GLY A 86 9.59 12.28 11.51
N SER A 87 10.91 12.32 11.60
CA SER A 87 11.73 12.32 12.81
C SER A 87 11.70 11.05 13.68
N HIS A 88 12.75 10.25 13.52
CA HIS A 88 13.34 9.32 14.51
C HIS A 88 12.56 8.04 14.86
N ARG A 89 11.41 7.75 14.24
CA ARG A 89 10.73 6.45 14.44
C ARG A 89 11.18 5.43 13.39
N LEU A 90 11.57 4.23 13.84
CA LEU A 90 11.81 3.08 12.96
C LEU A 90 10.54 2.78 12.14
N PRO A 91 10.67 2.46 10.83
CA PRO A 91 9.56 1.99 10.02
C PRO A 91 8.87 0.82 10.74
N GLY A 92 7.57 0.97 10.97
CA GLY A 92 6.76 -0.03 11.65
C GLY A 92 5.66 -0.52 10.73
N PHE A 93 5.47 -1.84 10.68
CA PHE A 93 4.31 -2.44 10.06
C PHE A 93 3.18 -2.49 11.07
N SER A 94 2.07 -1.80 10.80
CA SER A 94 0.84 -1.94 11.57
C SER A 94 -0.16 -2.81 10.81
N CYS A 95 -1.00 -3.54 11.53
CA CYS A 95 -2.11 -4.26 10.90
C CYS A 95 -3.31 -3.35 10.67
N ASN A 96 -3.97 -3.54 9.53
CA ASN A 96 -5.25 -2.88 9.22
C ASN A 96 -6.49 -3.63 9.76
N ARG A 97 -6.29 -4.78 10.43
CA ARG A 97 -7.37 -5.63 10.93
C ARG A 97 -6.90 -6.47 12.10
N ARG A 98 -7.86 -7.03 12.85
CA ARG A 98 -7.56 -7.99 13.91
C ARG A 98 -7.02 -9.31 13.34
N TYR A 99 -6.01 -9.87 13.99
CA TYR A 99 -5.53 -11.24 13.76
C TYR A 99 -5.76 -12.10 15.00
N THR A 100 -6.22 -13.33 14.78
CA THR A 100 -6.33 -14.37 15.80
C THR A 100 -5.02 -15.16 15.85
N PRO A 101 -4.64 -15.74 16.99
CA PRO A 101 -3.49 -16.65 17.08
C PRO A 101 -3.55 -17.73 16.00
N GLY A 102 -2.40 -18.09 15.44
CA GLY A 102 -2.23 -19.06 14.36
C GLY A 102 -2.60 -18.54 12.96
N LYS A 103 -3.17 -17.34 12.82
CA LYS A 103 -3.54 -16.80 11.50
C LYS A 103 -2.33 -16.23 10.77
N GLU A 104 -2.21 -16.55 9.49
CA GLU A 104 -1.15 -16.02 8.63
C GLU A 104 -1.28 -14.50 8.46
N ILE A 105 -0.14 -13.82 8.54
CA ILE A 105 -0.02 -12.38 8.32
C ILE A 105 0.51 -12.18 6.92
N ASN A 106 -0.28 -11.50 6.08
CA ASN A 106 0.04 -11.32 4.68
C ASN A 106 0.40 -9.86 4.44
N VAL A 107 1.46 -9.63 3.69
CA VAL A 107 1.80 -8.32 3.12
C VAL A 107 1.42 -8.28 1.64
N SER A 108 1.18 -7.08 1.12
CA SER A 108 0.92 -6.90 -0.31
C SER A 108 2.22 -6.52 -1.01
N TYR A 109 2.69 -7.37 -1.91
CA TYR A 109 3.83 -7.10 -2.80
C TYR A 109 3.51 -6.14 -3.95
N LEU A 110 2.22 -6.00 -4.29
CA LEU A 110 1.81 -5.08 -5.34
C LEU A 110 2.07 -3.62 -4.88
N PRO A 111 2.54 -2.72 -5.75
CA PRO A 111 2.56 -1.27 -5.50
C PRO A 111 1.16 -0.77 -5.19
N SER A 112 0.98 -0.06 -4.07
CA SER A 112 -0.36 0.33 -3.64
C SER A 112 -0.96 1.45 -4.51
N LEU A 113 -0.17 2.47 -4.83
CA LEU A 113 -0.62 3.62 -5.61
C LEU A 113 -0.84 3.29 -7.09
N ALA A 114 0.12 2.60 -7.72
CA ALA A 114 0.05 2.29 -9.15
C ALA A 114 -0.86 1.10 -9.49
N GLN A 115 -0.96 0.10 -8.61
CA GLN A 115 -1.63 -1.19 -8.92
C GLN A 115 -2.77 -1.55 -7.97
N GLY A 116 -3.22 -0.62 -7.13
CA GLY A 116 -4.29 -0.86 -6.14
C GLY A 116 -5.60 -1.38 -6.75
N THR A 117 -5.90 -0.97 -7.99
CA THR A 117 -7.12 -1.33 -8.73
C THR A 117 -6.90 -2.22 -9.94
N ASP A 118 -5.70 -2.79 -10.13
CA ASP A 118 -5.46 -3.65 -11.29
C ASP A 118 -6.29 -4.94 -11.31
N ILE A 119 -6.60 -5.40 -12.52
CA ILE A 119 -7.34 -6.65 -12.77
C ILE A 119 -6.51 -7.89 -12.40
N LYS A 120 -7.17 -9.04 -12.21
CA LYS A 120 -6.50 -10.30 -11.81
C LYS A 120 -5.31 -10.64 -12.70
N LYS A 121 -5.48 -10.59 -14.03
CA LYS A 121 -4.43 -10.96 -15.00
C LYS A 121 -3.15 -10.13 -14.82
N ILE A 122 -3.29 -8.81 -14.67
CA ILE A 122 -2.14 -7.90 -14.49
C ILE A 122 -1.46 -8.18 -13.15
N ARG A 123 -2.24 -8.32 -12.07
CA ARG A 123 -1.68 -8.61 -10.74
C ARG A 123 -0.93 -9.95 -10.70
N GLN A 124 -1.49 -11.00 -11.29
CA GLN A 124 -0.83 -12.30 -11.35
C GLN A 124 0.42 -12.25 -12.24
N HIS A 125 0.36 -11.57 -13.38
CA HIS A 125 1.51 -11.38 -14.25
C HIS A 125 2.65 -10.65 -13.51
N TYR A 126 2.35 -9.55 -12.81
CA TYR A 126 3.33 -8.82 -12.01
C TYR A 126 3.96 -9.72 -10.94
N LEU A 127 3.16 -10.44 -10.16
CA LEU A 127 3.67 -11.29 -9.08
C LEU A 127 4.50 -12.47 -9.62
N LYS A 128 4.12 -13.02 -10.76
CA LYS A 128 4.87 -14.10 -11.41
C LYS A 128 6.17 -13.60 -12.04
N TYR A 129 6.15 -12.42 -12.64
CA TYR A 129 7.31 -11.83 -13.29
C TYR A 129 8.35 -11.38 -12.25
N TRP A 130 7.93 -10.62 -11.25
CA TRP A 130 8.82 -9.99 -10.26
C TRP A 130 9.14 -10.88 -9.05
N TYR A 131 8.24 -11.78 -8.65
CA TYR A 131 8.41 -12.59 -7.43
C TYR A 131 8.29 -14.10 -7.68
N HIS A 132 8.16 -14.53 -8.94
CA HIS A 132 8.12 -15.93 -9.32
C HIS A 132 7.09 -16.81 -8.59
N PHE A 133 5.97 -16.25 -8.13
CA PHE A 133 4.89 -17.03 -7.52
C PHE A 133 3.51 -16.72 -8.09
N ASP A 134 2.64 -17.75 -8.08
CA ASP A 134 1.25 -17.62 -8.43
C ASP A 134 0.42 -17.20 -7.21
N CYS A 135 -0.17 -16.02 -7.27
CA CYS A 135 -0.96 -15.49 -6.16
C CYS A 135 -2.24 -16.30 -5.90
N THR A 136 -2.34 -16.83 -4.68
CA THR A 136 -3.48 -17.62 -4.19
C THR A 136 -4.36 -16.84 -3.19
N CYS A 137 -4.25 -15.51 -3.14
CA CYS A 137 -5.07 -14.71 -2.23
C CYS A 137 -6.57 -14.87 -2.52
N ASN A 138 -7.43 -14.60 -1.52
CA ASN A 138 -8.89 -14.70 -1.62
C ASN A 138 -9.51 -13.95 -2.83
N ILE A 139 -8.82 -12.95 -3.38
CA ILE A 139 -9.28 -12.20 -4.57
C ILE A 139 -8.90 -12.93 -5.86
N CYS A 140 -7.76 -13.63 -5.90
CA CYS A 140 -7.31 -14.37 -7.07
C CYS A 140 -7.98 -15.74 -7.19
N VAL A 141 -8.35 -16.36 -6.05
CA VAL A 141 -8.98 -17.69 -5.99
C VAL A 141 -10.51 -17.65 -5.87
N MET A 142 -11.14 -16.48 -5.88
CA MET A 142 -12.60 -16.42 -5.91
C MET A 142 -13.16 -17.00 -7.21
N ASP A 143 -14.43 -17.39 -7.18
CA ASP A 143 -15.18 -17.84 -8.35
C ASP A 143 -15.03 -16.86 -9.54
N ASN A 144 -14.85 -17.41 -10.74
CA ASN A 144 -14.67 -16.70 -11.99
C ASN A 144 -15.75 -15.64 -12.22
N THR A 145 -17.01 -15.91 -11.87
CA THR A 145 -18.09 -14.92 -12.02
C THR A 145 -17.83 -13.66 -11.17
N LYS A 146 -17.37 -13.84 -9.94
CA LYS A 146 -17.01 -12.78 -9.00
C LYS A 146 -15.73 -12.06 -9.43
N VAL A 147 -14.74 -12.80 -9.96
CA VAL A 147 -13.52 -12.20 -10.54
C VAL A 147 -13.90 -11.26 -11.67
N VAL A 148 -14.68 -11.75 -12.65
CA VAL A 148 -15.05 -10.97 -13.85
C VAL A 148 -15.82 -9.71 -13.45
N ARG A 149 -16.77 -9.82 -12.51
CA ARG A 149 -17.48 -8.65 -11.98
C ARG A 149 -16.53 -7.65 -11.32
N ASN A 150 -15.62 -8.12 -10.46
CA ASN A 150 -14.65 -7.28 -9.78
C ASN A 150 -13.68 -6.60 -10.77
N ASP A 151 -13.21 -7.33 -11.79
CA ASP A 151 -12.33 -6.81 -12.84
C ASP A 151 -13.04 -5.81 -13.76
N ARG A 152 -14.36 -5.93 -13.96
CA ARG A 152 -15.16 -4.93 -14.67
C ARG A 152 -15.25 -3.62 -13.89
N LEU A 153 -15.50 -3.68 -12.57
CA LEU A 153 -15.51 -2.51 -11.70
C LEU A 153 -14.14 -1.83 -11.65
N ARG A 154 -13.08 -2.63 -11.50
CA ARG A 154 -11.68 -2.18 -11.54
C ARG A 154 -11.33 -1.40 -12.80
N ARG A 155 -11.76 -1.89 -13.97
CA ARG A 155 -11.58 -1.18 -15.25
C ARG A 155 -12.30 0.17 -15.29
N LYS A 156 -13.56 0.24 -14.84
CA LYS A 156 -14.29 1.51 -14.75
C LYS A 156 -13.58 2.53 -13.86
N ILE A 157 -13.07 2.07 -12.73
CA ILE A 157 -12.35 2.92 -11.78
C ILE A 157 -11.03 3.39 -12.34
N LYS A 158 -10.30 2.54 -13.06
CA LYS A 158 -9.04 2.93 -13.70
C LYS A 158 -9.22 4.01 -14.76
N ILE A 159 -10.34 4.01 -15.49
CA ILE A 159 -10.67 5.08 -16.45
C ILE A 159 -10.87 6.42 -15.73
N VAL A 160 -11.66 6.44 -14.66
CA VAL A 160 -11.89 7.66 -13.87
C VAL A 160 -10.61 8.11 -13.16
N GLN A 161 -9.80 7.18 -12.66
CA GLN A 161 -8.52 7.50 -12.05
C GLN A 161 -7.57 8.18 -13.04
N ALA A 162 -7.47 7.69 -14.27
CA ALA A 162 -6.63 8.30 -15.30
C ALA A 162 -7.07 9.75 -15.58
N ARG A 163 -8.39 10.02 -15.54
CA ARG A 163 -8.94 11.37 -15.64
C ARG A 163 -8.64 12.24 -14.40
N LEU A 164 -8.68 11.67 -13.19
CA LEU A 164 -8.33 12.37 -11.94
C LEU A 164 -6.84 12.74 -11.85
N GLU A 165 -5.99 12.11 -12.67
CA GLU A 165 -4.58 12.44 -12.79
C GLU A 165 -4.32 13.51 -13.87
N ASP A 166 -5.32 13.83 -14.69
CA ASP A 166 -5.26 14.85 -15.73
C ASP A 166 -5.78 16.18 -15.19
N VAL A 167 -4.89 17.17 -15.07
CA VAL A 167 -5.17 18.51 -14.52
C VAL A 167 -6.22 19.27 -15.35
N MET A 168 -6.42 18.90 -16.62
CA MET A 168 -7.36 19.57 -17.51
C MET A 168 -8.77 18.94 -17.49
N CYS A 169 -8.97 17.85 -16.73
CA CYS A 169 -10.25 17.16 -16.69
C CYS A 169 -11.15 17.71 -15.59
N SER A 170 -12.35 18.18 -15.95
CA SER A 170 -13.39 18.49 -14.99
C SER A 170 -14.28 17.28 -14.73
N PHE A 171 -14.88 17.26 -13.54
CA PHE A 171 -15.84 16.25 -13.12
C PHE A 171 -17.14 16.88 -12.69
N THR A 172 -18.23 16.17 -12.93
CA THR A 172 -19.52 16.48 -12.30
C THR A 172 -19.65 15.76 -10.96
N ILE A 173 -20.48 16.31 -10.07
CA ILE A 173 -20.78 15.71 -8.76
C ILE A 173 -21.33 14.28 -8.91
N ASP A 174 -22.15 14.02 -9.92
CA ASP A 174 -22.73 12.70 -10.19
C ASP A 174 -21.68 11.69 -10.65
N GLU A 175 -20.70 12.11 -11.46
CA GLU A 175 -19.56 11.27 -11.83
C GLU A 175 -18.73 10.90 -10.60
N LEU A 176 -18.44 11.85 -9.72
CA LEU A 176 -17.69 11.60 -8.48
C LEU A 176 -18.45 10.66 -7.54
N ASN A 177 -19.76 10.84 -7.36
CA ASN A 177 -20.58 9.93 -6.55
C ASN A 177 -20.62 8.52 -7.16
N THR A 178 -20.83 8.42 -8.47
CA THR A 178 -20.82 7.13 -9.19
C THR A 178 -19.47 6.43 -9.05
N PHE A 179 -18.38 7.18 -9.09
CA PHE A 179 -17.04 6.66 -8.89
C PHE A 179 -16.83 6.13 -7.47
N LEU A 180 -17.25 6.88 -6.45
CA LEU A 180 -17.20 6.45 -5.04
C LEU A 180 -18.04 5.20 -4.80
N ASP A 181 -19.21 5.09 -5.42
CA ASP A 181 -20.07 3.91 -5.31
C ASP A 181 -19.42 2.69 -5.95
N ASN A 182 -18.81 2.85 -7.13
CA ASN A 182 -18.02 1.77 -7.73
C ASN A 182 -16.84 1.36 -6.84
N LEU A 183 -16.19 2.31 -6.16
CA LEU A 183 -15.05 2.02 -5.26
C LEU A 183 -15.48 1.16 -4.08
N ASN A 184 -16.66 1.44 -3.53
CA ASN A 184 -17.26 0.67 -2.42
C ASN A 184 -17.55 -0.78 -2.78
N LEU A 185 -17.82 -1.04 -4.06
CA LEU A 185 -18.18 -2.36 -4.57
C LEU A 185 -16.96 -3.23 -4.90
N ILE A 186 -15.77 -2.65 -5.09
CA ILE A 186 -14.56 -3.44 -5.37
C ILE A 186 -14.12 -4.18 -4.12
N ARG A 187 -13.87 -5.48 -4.29
CA ARG A 187 -13.24 -6.30 -3.23
C ARG A 187 -11.73 -6.17 -3.28
N GLY A 188 -11.16 -5.95 -2.10
CA GLY A 188 -9.71 -5.94 -1.88
C GLY A 188 -9.00 -4.74 -2.49
N VAL A 189 -9.65 -3.57 -2.43
CA VAL A 189 -8.95 -2.29 -2.59
C VAL A 189 -8.01 -2.11 -1.40
N LYS A 190 -6.82 -1.59 -1.66
CA LYS A 190 -5.85 -1.31 -0.60
C LYS A 190 -6.17 0.04 0.05
N ILE A 191 -6.03 0.12 1.37
CA ILE A 191 -6.31 1.36 2.11
C ILE A 191 -5.48 2.54 1.60
N PRO A 192 -4.15 2.43 1.39
CA PRO A 192 -3.37 3.57 0.87
C PRO A 192 -3.86 4.06 -0.49
N TYR A 193 -4.28 3.14 -1.37
CA TYR A 193 -4.88 3.52 -2.64
C TYR A 193 -6.22 4.25 -2.44
N LEU A 194 -7.08 3.70 -1.58
CA LEU A 194 -8.38 4.30 -1.30
C LEU A 194 -8.22 5.71 -0.73
N LEU A 195 -7.31 5.92 0.21
CA LEU A 195 -7.06 7.22 0.81
C LEU A 195 -6.58 8.24 -0.23
N ASN A 196 -5.59 7.88 -1.05
CA ASN A 196 -5.09 8.72 -2.14
C ASN A 196 -6.20 9.12 -3.12
N VAL A 197 -7.09 8.17 -3.46
CA VAL A 197 -8.21 8.46 -4.35
C VAL A 197 -9.27 9.35 -3.68
N LEU A 198 -9.58 9.12 -2.40
CA LEU A 198 -10.52 9.96 -1.66
C LEU A 198 -10.03 11.41 -1.51
N GLU A 199 -8.71 11.61 -1.43
CA GLU A 199 -8.08 12.93 -1.43
C GLU A 199 -8.35 13.69 -2.71
N LYS A 200 -8.05 13.09 -3.86
CA LYS A 200 -8.33 13.71 -5.16
C LYS A 200 -9.81 14.03 -5.38
N VAL A 201 -10.69 13.13 -4.91
CA VAL A 201 -12.14 13.36 -5.01
C VAL A 201 -12.59 14.49 -4.07
N LEU A 202 -11.95 14.62 -2.89
CA LEU A 202 -12.21 15.73 -1.97
C LEU A 202 -11.78 17.06 -2.57
N GLU A 203 -10.60 17.13 -3.17
CA GLU A 203 -10.11 18.33 -3.87
C GLU A 203 -11.11 18.77 -4.95
N ASN A 204 -11.53 17.85 -5.81
CA ASN A 204 -12.54 18.12 -6.85
C ASN A 204 -13.89 18.56 -6.27
N ALA A 205 -14.34 17.95 -5.17
CA ALA A 205 -15.59 18.35 -4.52
C ALA A 205 -15.52 19.78 -3.95
N LEU A 206 -14.37 20.18 -3.41
CA LEU A 206 -14.14 21.53 -2.91
C LEU A 206 -14.08 22.55 -4.06
N GLU A 207 -13.42 22.23 -5.17
CA GLU A 207 -13.40 23.08 -6.37
C GLU A 207 -14.80 23.32 -6.96
N LEU A 208 -15.66 22.30 -6.91
CA LEU A 208 -17.06 22.40 -7.32
C LEU A 208 -17.97 23.06 -6.26
N ASN A 209 -17.40 23.47 -5.12
CA ASN A 209 -18.13 24.01 -3.96
C ASN A 209 -19.24 23.08 -3.41
N ASP A 210 -19.08 21.75 -3.55
CA ASP A 210 -19.99 20.76 -2.98
C ASP A 210 -19.57 20.38 -1.55
N ILE A 211 -19.98 21.23 -0.61
CA ILE A 211 -19.70 21.05 0.82
C ILE A 211 -20.28 19.74 1.36
N LYS A 212 -21.39 19.24 0.79
CA LYS A 212 -22.04 18.01 1.25
C LYS A 212 -21.17 16.80 0.91
N LEU A 213 -20.66 16.73 -0.31
CA LEU A 213 -19.75 15.66 -0.73
C LEU A 213 -18.42 15.74 0.02
N ALA A 214 -17.84 16.95 0.15
CA ALA A 214 -16.60 17.16 0.90
C ALA A 214 -16.74 16.70 2.37
N SER A 215 -17.82 17.08 3.04
CA SER A 215 -18.10 16.68 4.43
C SER A 215 -18.21 15.16 4.58
N LYS A 216 -18.92 14.50 3.65
CA LYS A 216 -19.05 13.03 3.61
C LYS A 216 -17.68 12.34 3.47
N LEU A 217 -16.77 12.90 2.67
CA LEU A 217 -15.43 12.35 2.45
C LEU A 217 -14.52 12.53 3.67
N ILE A 218 -14.60 13.68 4.35
CA ILE A 218 -13.81 13.96 5.56
C ILE A 218 -14.17 12.98 6.69
N VAL A 219 -15.47 12.81 6.97
CA VAL A 219 -15.95 11.84 7.98
C VAL A 219 -15.44 10.44 7.64
N ARG A 220 -15.56 10.06 6.38
CA ARG A 220 -15.12 8.75 5.88
C ARG A 220 -13.60 8.57 5.95
N GLY A 221 -12.83 9.62 5.71
CA GLY A 221 -11.37 9.63 5.85
C GLY A 221 -10.94 9.41 7.30
N GLY A 222 -11.63 10.05 8.25
CA GLY A 222 -11.42 9.88 9.69
C GLY A 222 -11.68 8.45 10.18
N ASP A 223 -12.74 7.81 9.69
CA ASP A 223 -13.07 6.42 10.06
C ASP A 223 -12.09 5.39 9.48
N ASN A 224 -11.63 5.61 8.24
CA ASN A 224 -10.68 4.71 7.57
C ASN A 224 -9.21 5.00 7.91
N GLY A 225 -8.95 6.11 8.58
CA GLY A 225 -7.61 6.60 8.90
C GLY A 225 -7.65 7.60 10.03
N ARG A 226 -7.85 7.13 11.27
CA ARG A 226 -7.76 7.95 12.50
C ARG A 226 -6.43 8.71 12.68
N HIS A 227 -5.47 8.55 11.76
CA HIS A 227 -4.17 9.22 11.77
C HIS A 227 -3.77 9.89 10.45
N TYR A 228 -4.58 9.83 9.38
CA TYR A 228 -4.15 10.33 8.06
C TYR A 228 -4.62 11.75 7.73
N TRP A 229 -5.78 12.17 8.25
CA TRP A 229 -6.35 13.48 7.97
C TRP A 229 -6.18 14.42 9.17
N ARG A 230 -4.95 14.90 9.43
CA ARG A 230 -4.80 16.14 10.21
C ARG A 230 -4.98 17.29 9.24
N CYS A 231 -6.14 17.94 9.33
CA CYS A 231 -6.48 19.09 8.50
C CYS A 231 -5.59 20.28 8.89
N GLU A 232 -4.52 20.54 8.16
CA GLU A 232 -3.85 21.86 8.15
C GLU A 232 -4.53 22.85 7.17
N GLY A 233 -5.49 22.37 6.36
CA GLY A 233 -6.15 23.19 5.32
C GLY A 233 -7.47 23.88 5.73
N PHE A 234 -8.08 23.53 6.87
CA PHE A 234 -9.42 24.02 7.22
C PHE A 234 -9.46 25.45 7.79
N GLU A 235 -8.32 26.00 8.20
CA GLU A 235 -8.25 27.37 8.74
C GLU A 235 -8.41 28.47 7.67
N LYS A 236 -8.39 28.11 6.37
CA LYS A 236 -8.49 29.07 5.27
C LYS A 236 -9.90 29.26 4.69
N LEU A 237 -10.89 28.50 5.12
CA LEU A 237 -12.27 28.56 4.60
C LEU A 237 -13.29 29.07 5.63
N GLY A 238 -12.84 29.45 6.83
CA GLY A 238 -13.64 30.16 7.83
C GLY A 238 -13.34 31.66 7.79
N GLY A 239 -13.88 32.35 6.79
CA GLY A 239 -13.88 33.81 6.66
C GLY A 239 -15.23 34.28 6.15
#